data_AF-A0A956NIZ5-F1
#
_entry.id   AF-A0A956NIZ5-F1
#
_cell.length_a   1.000
_cell.length_b   1.000
_cell.length_c   1.000
_cell.angle_alpha   90.00
_cell.angle_beta   90.00
_cell.angle_gamma   90.00
#
_symmetry.space_group_name_H-M   'P 1'
#
loop_
_entity.id
_entity.type
_entity.pdbx_description
1 polymer ?
#
loop_
_entity_poly.entity_id
_entity_poly.type
_entity_poly.pdbx_seq_one_letter_code
_entity_poly.pdbx_strand_id
1 'polypeptide(L)'
;MKKMLKKKVKGFTLIEMLIVLGIISILLLLFVPNLSKQKQKIQEDGNAAVVKVVESQMDIYELDHGVRPTAEELYNQEMITEDQLEKYNNVPKK
;
A
#
# COMPACT_ATOMS: atom_id res chain seq x y z
N MET A 1 39.37 40.92 39.44
CA MET A 1 38.39 40.81 38.32
C MET A 1 38.65 39.49 37.59
N LYS A 2 37.69 38.56 37.60
CA LYS A 2 37.87 37.16 37.15
C LYS A 2 37.73 37.11 35.62
N LYS A 3 38.81 36.78 34.91
CA LYS A 3 38.82 36.64 33.44
C LYS A 3 37.98 35.41 33.05
N MET A 4 36.80 35.63 32.46
CA MET A 4 36.00 34.55 31.87
C MET A 4 36.63 34.09 30.55
N LEU A 5 37.24 32.90 30.57
CA LEU A 5 37.71 32.20 29.37
C LEU A 5 36.51 31.68 28.58
N LYS A 6 36.21 32.27 27.42
CA LYS A 6 35.21 31.73 26.48
C LYS A 6 35.73 30.40 25.90
N LYS A 7 35.13 29.28 26.30
CA LYS A 7 35.34 27.96 25.67
C LYS A 7 34.87 28.03 24.22
N LYS A 8 35.76 27.79 23.25
CA LYS A 8 35.35 27.58 21.86
C LYS A 8 34.61 26.24 21.76
N VAL A 9 33.32 26.29 21.45
CA VAL A 9 32.54 25.10 21.11
C VAL A 9 32.85 24.74 19.66
N LYS A 10 33.28 23.50 19.40
CA LYS A 10 33.44 23.01 18.02
C LYS A 10 32.05 22.82 17.43
N GLY A 11 31.74 23.54 16.35
CA GLY A 11 30.50 23.40 15.59
C GLY A 11 30.65 22.37 14.47
N PHE A 12 29.51 21.89 13.96
CA PHE A 12 29.43 21.00 12.80
C PHE A 12 30.01 21.68 11.56
N THR A 13 30.69 20.91 10.72
CA THR A 13 31.26 21.36 9.45
C THR A 13 30.30 21.11 8.29
N LEU A 14 30.44 21.89 7.21
CA LEU A 14 29.68 21.65 5.97
C LEU A 14 30.03 20.29 5.35
N ILE A 15 31.28 19.85 5.49
CA ILE A 15 31.75 18.55 4.98
C ILE A 15 31.01 17.40 5.69
N GLU A 16 30.84 17.48 7.00
CA GLU A 16 30.07 16.47 7.74
C GLU A 16 28.62 16.41 7.25
N MET A 17 27.99 17.56 6.95
CA MET A 17 26.63 17.55 6.40
C MET A 17 26.55 16.94 5.00
N LEU A 18 27.57 17.15 4.15
CA LEU A 18 27.61 16.54 2.82
C LEU A 18 27.71 15.01 2.92
N ILE A 19 28.53 14.49 3.84
CA ILE A 19 28.66 13.05 4.06
C ILE A 19 27.33 12.47 4.56
N VAL A 20 26.66 13.14 5.51
CA VAL A 20 25.37 12.70 6.04
C VAL A 20 24.30 12.63 4.94
N LEU A 21 24.19 13.67 4.12
CA LEU A 21 23.24 13.69 3.00
C LEU A 21 23.57 12.63 1.94
N GLY A 22 24.86 12.36 1.72
CA GLY A 22 25.31 11.27 0.85
C GLY A 22 24.91 9.88 1.35
N ILE A 23 25.02 9.63 2.66
CA ILE A 23 24.57 8.36 3.25
C ILE A 23 23.04 8.22 3.14
N ILE A 24 22.29 9.28 3.46
CA ILE A 24 20.82 9.28 3.37
C ILE A 24 20.36 9.03 1.93
N SER A 25 21.01 9.63 0.93
CA SER A 25 20.62 9.44 -0.47
C SER A 25 20.81 7.99 -0.94
N ILE A 26 21.92 7.33 -0.56
CA ILE A 26 22.15 5.91 -0.86
C ILE A 26 21.11 5.03 -0.19
N LEU A 27 20.79 5.29 1.09
CA LEU A 27 19.74 4.55 1.79
C LEU A 27 18.39 4.72 1.11
N LEU A 28 18.00 5.94 0.73
CA LEU A 28 16.73 6.19 0.03
C LEU A 28 16.64 5.40 -1.29
N LEU A 29 17.72 5.33 -2.07
CA LEU A 29 17.77 4.55 -3.32
C LEU A 29 17.53 3.05 -3.09
N LEU A 30 17.96 2.50 -1.96
CA LEU A 30 17.71 1.09 -1.61
C LEU A 30 16.30 0.88 -1.04
N PHE A 31 15.79 1.82 -0.26
CA PHE A 31 14.48 1.71 0.41
C PHE A 31 13.29 1.93 -0.54
N VAL A 32 13.35 2.95 -1.41
CA VAL A 32 12.26 3.29 -2.35
C VAL A 32 11.78 2.12 -3.22
N PRO A 33 12.65 1.34 -3.90
CA PRO A 33 12.19 0.22 -4.71
C PRO A 33 11.54 -0.89 -3.87
N ASN A 34 12.02 -1.11 -2.64
CA ASN A 34 11.44 -2.11 -1.74
C ASN A 34 10.04 -1.70 -1.25
N LEU A 35 9.86 -0.43 -0.88
CA LEU A 35 8.55 0.14 -0.52
C LEU A 35 7.55 0.09 -1.68
N SER A 36 7.99 0.41 -2.90
CA SER A 36 7.12 0.38 -4.08
C SER A 36 6.60 -1.04 -4.37
N LYS A 37 7.49 -2.05 -4.31
CA LYS A 37 7.11 -3.46 -4.46
C LYS A 37 6.14 -3.93 -3.37
N GLN A 38 6.37 -3.51 -2.12
CA GLN A 38 5.47 -3.86 -1.02
C GLN A 38 4.09 -3.25 -1.20
N LYS A 39 4.00 -2.00 -1.67
CA LYS A 39 2.73 -1.36 -2.00
C LYS A 39 1.98 -2.11 -3.11
N GLN A 40 2.67 -2.51 -4.17
CA GLN A 40 2.08 -3.30 -5.25
C GLN A 40 1.54 -4.64 -4.73
N LYS A 41 2.32 -5.36 -3.94
CA LYS A 41 1.87 -6.62 -3.31
C LYS A 41 0.63 -6.44 -2.45
N ILE A 42 0.57 -5.38 -1.63
CA ILE A 42 -0.62 -5.08 -0.81
C ILE A 42 -1.84 -4.80 -1.69
N GLN A 43 -1.67 -4.13 -2.83
CA GLN A 43 -2.76 -3.91 -3.78
C GLN A 43 -3.23 -5.22 -4.42
N GLU A 44 -2.31 -6.10 -4.81
CA GLU A 44 -2.63 -7.43 -5.34
C GLU A 44 -3.35 -8.30 -4.30
N ASP A 45 -2.82 -8.39 -3.07
CA ASP A 45 -3.41 -9.15 -1.97
C ASP A 45 -4.81 -8.59 -1.61
N GLY A 46 -4.95 -7.26 -1.62
CA GLY A 46 -6.22 -6.57 -1.40
C GLY A 46 -7.25 -6.87 -2.49
N ASN A 47 -6.84 -6.86 -3.76
CA ASN A 47 -7.71 -7.22 -4.87
C ASN A 47 -8.13 -8.70 -4.81
N ALA A 48 -7.21 -9.59 -4.43
CA ALA A 48 -7.52 -11.01 -4.22
C ALA A 48 -8.55 -11.21 -3.09
N ALA A 49 -8.46 -10.42 -2.02
CA ALA A 49 -9.45 -10.43 -0.95
C ALA A 49 -10.83 -9.96 -1.44
N VAL A 50 -10.90 -8.91 -2.27
CA VAL A 50 -12.15 -8.46 -2.88
C VAL A 50 -12.77 -9.54 -3.75
N VAL A 51 -11.97 -10.21 -4.59
CA VAL A 51 -12.45 -11.34 -5.42
C VAL A 51 -13.08 -12.41 -4.54
N LYS A 52 -12.41 -12.80 -3.46
CA LYS A 52 -12.93 -13.80 -2.53
C LYS A 52 -14.23 -13.39 -1.86
N VAL A 53 -14.40 -12.11 -1.54
CA VAL A 53 -15.64 -11.57 -0.98
C VAL A 53 -16.78 -11.68 -2.00
N VAL A 54 -16.55 -11.25 -3.24
CA VAL A 54 -17.55 -11.34 -4.31
C VAL A 54 -17.92 -12.78 -4.58
N GLU A 55 -16.95 -13.69 -4.73
CA GLU A 55 -17.20 -15.12 -4.89
C GLU A 55 -17.99 -15.71 -3.72
N SER A 56 -17.67 -15.34 -2.48
CA SER A 56 -18.43 -15.78 -1.31
C SER A 56 -19.88 -15.30 -1.35
N GLN A 57 -20.16 -14.10 -1.88
CA GLN A 57 -21.54 -13.63 -2.07
C GLN A 57 -22.26 -14.40 -3.18
N MET A 58 -21.54 -14.77 -4.25
CA MET A 58 -22.09 -15.62 -5.32
C MET A 58 -22.48 -16.99 -4.76
N ASP A 59 -21.62 -17.57 -3.92
CA ASP A 59 -21.87 -18.87 -3.31
C ASP A 59 -23.04 -18.81 -2.33
N ILE A 60 -23.17 -17.74 -1.52
CA ILE A 60 -24.33 -17.53 -0.64
C ILE A 60 -25.62 -17.45 -1.46
N TYR A 61 -25.61 -16.64 -2.53
CA TYR A 61 -26.78 -16.50 -3.38
C TYR A 61 -27.16 -17.82 -4.07
N GLU A 62 -26.17 -18.60 -4.51
CA GLU A 62 -26.37 -19.93 -5.12
C GLU A 62 -27.01 -20.90 -4.12
N LEU A 63 -26.62 -20.85 -2.85
CA LEU A 63 -27.23 -21.66 -1.80
C LEU A 63 -28.71 -21.33 -1.59
N ASP A 64 -29.07 -20.05 -1.68
CA ASP A 64 -30.44 -19.58 -1.44
C ASP A 64 -31.36 -19.75 -2.67
N HIS A 65 -30.82 -19.56 -3.88
CA HIS A 65 -31.62 -19.50 -5.12
C HIS A 65 -31.36 -20.68 -6.08
N GLY A 66 -30.38 -21.52 -5.81
CA GLY A 66 -30.00 -22.67 -6.64
C GLY A 66 -29.34 -22.30 -7.97
N VAL A 67 -29.04 -21.02 -8.19
CA VAL A 67 -28.40 -20.49 -9.40
C VAL A 67 -27.28 -19.55 -8.98
N ARG A 68 -26.08 -19.77 -9.53
CA ARG A 68 -24.93 -18.90 -9.28
C ARG A 68 -25.11 -17.57 -10.01
N PRO A 69 -25.10 -16.42 -9.31
CA PRO A 69 -25.31 -15.13 -9.93
C PRO A 69 -24.04 -14.64 -10.61
N THR A 70 -24.14 -13.65 -11.51
CA THR A 70 -22.97 -12.88 -11.98
C THR A 70 -22.62 -11.76 -10.99
N ALA A 71 -21.42 -11.18 -11.14
CA ALA A 71 -21.01 -10.05 -10.30
C ALA A 71 -21.93 -8.83 -10.51
N GLU A 72 -22.42 -8.63 -11.74
CA GLU A 72 -23.38 -7.57 -12.08
C GLU A 72 -24.74 -7.81 -11.43
N GLU A 73 -25.20 -9.06 -11.36
CA GLU A 73 -26.45 -9.43 -10.67
C GLU A 73 -26.34 -9.17 -9.16
N LEU A 74 -25.22 -9.52 -8.54
CA LEU A 74 -24.96 -9.20 -7.13
C LEU A 74 -24.94 -7.69 -6.87
N TYR A 75 -24.41 -6.90 -7.80
CA TYR A 75 -24.43 -5.44 -7.69
C TYR A 75 -25.85 -4.88 -7.80
N ASN A 76 -26.65 -5.37 -8.76
CA ASN A 76 -28.04 -4.97 -8.93
C ASN A 76 -28.92 -5.33 -7.73
N GLN A 77 -28.51 -6.34 -6.95
CA GLN A 77 -29.17 -6.75 -5.71
C GLN A 77 -28.58 -6.10 -4.45
N GLU A 78 -27.69 -5.11 -4.60
CA GLU A 78 -27.03 -4.39 -3.50
C GLU A 78 -26.20 -5.29 -2.55
N MET A 79 -25.83 -6.50 -2.99
CA MET A 79 -25.02 -7.45 -2.21
C MET A 79 -23.53 -7.12 -2.23
N ILE A 80 -23.08 -6.35 -3.22
CA ILE A 80 -21.71 -5.86 -3.37
C ILE A 80 -21.71 -4.38 -3.77
N THR A 81 -20.64 -3.65 -3.46
CA THR A 81 -20.51 -2.23 -3.81
C THR A 81 -19.96 -2.03 -5.24
N GLU A 82 -20.15 -0.83 -5.79
CA GLU A 82 -19.57 -0.44 -7.09
C GLU A 82 -18.04 -0.60 -7.11
N ASP A 83 -17.36 -0.17 -6.04
CA ASP A 83 -15.92 -0.35 -5.87
C ASP A 83 -15.48 -1.83 -5.92
N GLN A 84 -16.30 -2.74 -5.38
CA GLN A 84 -16.00 -4.18 -5.37
C GLN A 84 -16.21 -4.78 -6.76
N LEU A 85 -17.26 -4.36 -7.47
CA LEU A 85 -17.53 -4.75 -8.85
C LEU A 85 -16.40 -4.28 -9.79
N GLU A 86 -15.99 -3.02 -9.69
CA GLU A 86 -14.90 -2.46 -10.50
C GLU A 86 -13.59 -3.22 -10.26
N LYS A 87 -13.23 -3.45 -8.99
CA LYS A 87 -12.02 -4.20 -8.63
C LYS A 87 -12.09 -5.64 -9.12
N TYR A 88 -13.22 -6.31 -9.00
CA TYR A 88 -13.42 -7.67 -9.49
C TYR A 88 -13.23 -7.77 -11.01
N ASN A 89 -13.76 -6.79 -11.76
CA ASN A 89 -13.68 -6.75 -13.21
C ASN A 89 -12.27 -6.39 -13.73
N ASN A 90 -11.53 -5.57 -12.98
CA ASN A 90 -10.19 -5.15 -13.33
C ASN A 90 -9.09 -6.15 -12.95
N VAL A 91 -9.42 -7.20 -12.18
CA VAL A 91 -8.46 -8.29 -11.91
C VAL A 91 -8.30 -9.13 -13.19
N PRO A 92 -7.06 -9.32 -13.69
CA PRO A 92 -6.84 -10.16 -14.86
C PRO A 92 -7.28 -11.60 -14.54
N LYS A 93 -8.32 -12.05 -15.23
CA LYS A 93 -8.79 -13.44 -15.19
C LYS A 93 -7.67 -14.31 -15.78
N LYS A 94 -7.03 -15.12 -14.93
CA LYS A 94 -6.02 -16.09 -15.36
C LYS A 94 -6.63 -17.18 -16.22
#